data_AF-A0A8T1SDZ3-F1
#
_entry.id   AF-A0A8T1SDZ3-F1
#
_cell.length_a   1.000
_cell.length_b   1.000
_cell.length_c   1.000
_cell.angle_alpha   90.00
_cell.angle_beta   90.00
_cell.angle_gamma   90.00
#
_symmetry.space_group_name_H-M   'P 1'
#
loop_
_entity.id
_entity.type
_entity.pdbx_description
1 polymer ?
#
loop_
_entity_poly.entity_id
_entity_poly.type
_entity_poly.pdbx_seq_one_letter_code
_entity_poly.pdbx_strand_id
1 'polypeptide(L)'
;MLNYVISTFYPEIQQAYSDNSVQRNAAFFREVTKRTARMVAEWQCVGFCHGVLNTDNMSIVGLTIDYGPFGFMDRYDPEHICNGSDNAGRYAYNKQPEICKWNLGKLAEVLVPELPSEISELILEDEYDAEFERHYLQKMRKKLGLIHLELEDDDKLVSELLETMHLTGGDFTNTFRLLSSFSGDLDPLKLEDFLEKIATQCASMEELKVAFRPQMDPRQLSMMLMLAQSNPQLFALIGTKANINKELERIEQFSKLQQLTAADLLSRNKRHWKEWLQKYRVRLEKEIESVSNADVWNAERVKIMNSNNPKYILRNYIAQNAIEAAENGDFTEVREVLKRLENPFEEREDLTEVQEDQEEEETVAAAAVCAPVTSSKLPYSSKPPLWASELCVT
;
A
#
# COMPACT_ATOMS: atom_id res chain seq x y z
N MET A 1 16.54 30.55 10.41
CA MET A 1 15.52 29.50 10.24
C MET A 1 15.76 28.31 11.16
N LEU A 2 16.92 27.63 11.10
CA LEU A 2 17.23 26.46 11.94
C LEU A 2 16.96 26.69 13.45
N ASN A 3 17.51 27.76 14.04
CA ASN A 3 17.27 28.10 15.45
C ASN A 3 15.77 28.27 15.78
N TYR A 4 14.99 28.85 14.87
CA TYR A 4 13.55 29.01 15.06
C TYR A 4 12.84 27.65 15.05
N VAL A 5 13.17 26.78 14.09
CA VAL A 5 12.59 25.43 14.01
C VAL A 5 12.89 24.62 15.27
N ILE A 6 14.16 24.58 15.70
CA ILE A 6 14.55 23.81 16.88
C ILE A 6 13.86 24.37 18.14
N SER A 7 13.88 25.69 18.36
CA SER A 7 13.24 26.28 19.54
C SER A 7 11.71 26.14 19.56
N THR A 8 11.05 26.09 18.40
CA THR A 8 9.59 26.03 18.30
C THR A 8 9.06 24.59 18.35
N PHE A 9 9.69 23.68 17.61
CA PHE A 9 9.17 22.32 17.40
C PHE A 9 9.96 21.22 18.12
N TYR A 10 11.15 21.54 18.62
CA TYR A 10 12.04 20.62 19.37
C TYR A 10 12.61 21.29 20.63
N PRO A 11 11.77 21.91 21.48
CA PRO A 11 12.25 22.70 22.62
C PRO A 11 13.08 21.87 23.61
N GLU A 12 12.77 20.58 23.77
CA GLU A 12 13.56 19.64 24.56
C GLU A 12 15.01 19.49 24.05
N ILE A 13 15.23 19.47 22.74
CA ILE A 13 16.57 19.44 22.14
C ILE A 13 17.28 20.78 22.36
N GLN A 14 16.55 21.90 22.19
CA GLN A 14 17.10 23.23 22.46
C GLN A 14 17.56 23.38 23.91
N GLN A 15 16.80 22.82 24.87
CA GLN A 15 17.13 22.87 26.29
C GLN A 15 18.30 21.95 26.65
N ALA A 16 18.34 20.73 26.10
CA ALA A 16 19.37 19.74 26.42
C ALA A 16 20.79 20.16 25.95
N TYR A 17 20.87 20.99 24.92
CA TYR A 17 22.14 21.40 24.29
C TYR A 17 22.27 22.92 24.17
N SER A 18 21.81 23.67 25.19
CA SER A 18 21.77 25.15 25.15
C SER A 18 23.12 25.81 24.84
N ASP A 19 24.21 25.16 25.26
CA ASP A 19 25.57 25.71 25.20
C ASP A 19 26.41 25.11 24.06
N ASN A 20 25.86 24.19 23.27
CA ASN A 20 26.57 23.51 22.18
C ASN A 20 25.69 23.40 20.93
N SER A 21 25.83 24.37 20.03
CA SER A 21 25.03 24.44 18.79
C SER A 21 25.24 23.23 17.89
N VAL A 22 26.46 22.71 17.77
CA VAL A 22 26.76 21.55 16.91
C VAL A 22 26.07 20.29 17.43
N GLN A 23 26.17 20.01 18.74
CA GLN A 23 25.48 18.86 19.34
C GLN A 23 23.96 19.01 19.28
N ARG A 24 23.44 20.22 19.50
CA ARG A 24 22.02 20.53 19.35
C ARG A 24 21.54 20.25 17.93
N ASN A 25 22.27 20.73 16.93
CA ASN A 25 21.92 20.57 15.51
C ASN A 25 22.03 19.10 15.08
N ALA A 26 23.02 18.36 15.60
CA ALA A 26 23.14 16.91 15.40
C ALA A 26 21.96 16.14 16.02
N ALA A 27 21.56 16.49 17.25
CA ALA A 27 20.40 15.88 17.91
C ALA A 27 19.10 16.19 17.16
N PHE A 28 18.93 17.43 16.69
CA PHE A 28 17.81 17.82 15.83
C PHE A 28 17.79 17.00 14.53
N PHE A 29 18.91 16.94 13.80
CA PHE A 29 18.97 16.18 12.54
C PHE A 29 18.68 14.70 12.76
N ARG A 30 19.22 14.09 13.83
CA ARG A 30 18.91 12.71 14.22
C ARG A 30 17.41 12.50 14.45
N GLU A 31 16.74 13.41 15.15
CA GLU A 31 15.29 13.30 15.39
C GLU A 31 14.49 13.45 14.10
N VAL A 32 14.86 14.38 13.21
CA VAL A 32 14.24 14.53 11.88
C VAL A 32 14.40 13.25 11.05
N THR A 33 15.60 12.65 11.04
CA THR A 33 15.90 11.38 10.37
C THR A 33 14.99 10.27 10.88
N LYS A 34 14.88 10.09 12.21
CA LYS A 34 14.02 9.06 12.81
C LYS A 34 12.55 9.28 12.52
N ARG A 35 12.05 10.52 12.60
CA ARG A 35 10.65 10.83 12.29
C ARG A 35 10.32 10.53 10.83
N THR A 36 11.22 10.88 9.91
CA THR A 36 11.05 10.59 8.49
C THR A 36 11.02 9.09 8.22
N ALA A 37 11.96 8.34 8.82
CA ALA A 37 12.01 6.87 8.73
C ALA A 37 10.71 6.21 9.23
N ARG A 38 10.20 6.64 10.40
CA ARG A 38 8.91 6.16 10.94
C ARG A 38 7.73 6.51 10.02
N MET A 39 7.67 7.74 9.53
CA MET A 39 6.59 8.21 8.67
C MET A 39 6.49 7.36 7.41
N VAL A 40 7.60 7.16 6.70
CA VAL A 40 7.58 6.36 5.47
C VAL A 40 7.35 4.88 5.77
N ALA A 41 7.83 4.34 6.90
CA ALA A 41 7.46 2.99 7.34
C ALA A 41 5.95 2.83 7.55
N GLU A 42 5.27 3.81 8.16
CA GLU A 42 3.80 3.79 8.29
C GLU A 42 3.12 3.82 6.91
N TRP A 43 3.62 4.62 5.96
CA TRP A 43 3.10 4.63 4.58
C TRP A 43 3.18 3.25 3.94
N GLN A 44 4.33 2.56 4.09
CA GLN A 44 4.48 1.20 3.59
C GLN A 44 3.49 0.24 4.29
N CYS A 45 3.28 0.34 5.59
CA CYS A 45 2.35 -0.55 6.30
C CYS A 45 0.87 -0.38 5.92
N VAL A 46 0.47 0.75 5.34
CA VAL A 46 -0.92 1.00 4.91
C VAL A 46 -1.09 1.08 3.39
N GLY A 47 -0.02 0.86 2.62
CA GLY A 47 -0.08 0.92 1.15
C GLY A 47 -0.30 2.33 0.62
N PHE A 48 0.17 3.36 1.32
CA PHE A 48 0.07 4.76 0.87
C PHE A 48 1.22 5.11 -0.07
N CYS A 49 0.89 5.72 -1.22
CA CYS A 49 1.84 6.24 -2.19
C CYS A 49 1.62 7.75 -2.36
N HIS A 50 2.63 8.56 -2.06
CA HIS A 50 2.54 10.02 -2.06
C HIS A 50 2.55 10.62 -3.47
N GLY A 51 3.30 10.03 -4.40
CA GLY A 51 3.35 10.44 -5.81
C GLY A 51 4.22 11.67 -6.13
N VAL A 52 4.57 12.52 -5.15
CA VAL A 52 5.43 13.72 -5.34
C VAL A 52 6.31 13.96 -4.11
N LEU A 53 7.39 13.18 -3.97
CA LEU A 53 8.33 13.30 -2.84
C LEU A 53 9.51 14.23 -3.17
N ASN A 54 9.19 15.44 -3.64
CA ASN A 54 10.19 16.50 -3.77
C ASN A 54 10.63 16.99 -2.37
N THR A 55 11.81 17.61 -2.27
CA THR A 55 12.36 18.07 -0.98
C THR A 55 11.49 19.12 -0.27
N ASP A 56 10.77 19.94 -1.02
CA ASP A 56 9.80 20.93 -0.51
C ASP A 56 8.54 20.29 0.10
N ASN A 57 8.26 19.03 -0.25
CA ASN A 57 7.15 18.23 0.30
C ASN A 57 7.57 17.36 1.49
N MET A 58 8.80 17.53 2.00
CA MET A 58 9.29 16.83 3.17
C MET A 58 9.15 17.70 4.42
N SER A 59 8.16 17.39 5.25
CA SER A 59 7.93 18.11 6.50
C SER A 59 9.07 17.91 7.47
N ILE A 60 9.61 19.01 8.00
CA ILE A 60 10.68 18.96 9.00
C ILE A 60 10.26 18.25 10.29
N VAL A 61 8.96 18.22 10.60
CA VAL A 61 8.40 17.57 11.79
C VAL A 61 7.95 16.12 11.56
N GLY A 62 8.13 15.58 10.34
CA GLY A 62 7.78 14.20 9.99
C GLY A 62 6.29 13.97 9.78
N LEU A 63 5.58 14.97 9.23
CA LEU A 63 4.17 14.86 8.82
C LEU A 63 4.05 14.68 7.31
N THR A 64 3.04 13.92 6.87
CA THR A 64 2.63 13.89 5.46
C THR A 64 2.01 15.23 5.09
N ILE A 65 2.49 15.84 4.01
CA ILE A 65 2.05 17.15 3.53
C ILE A 65 1.89 17.10 2.01
N ASP A 66 1.24 18.12 1.45
CA ASP A 66 1.06 18.28 -0.01
C ASP A 66 0.40 17.08 -0.71
N TYR A 67 -0.85 16.81 -0.32
CA TYR A 67 -1.70 15.79 -0.93
C TYR A 67 -2.11 16.21 -2.35
N GLY A 68 -1.32 15.82 -3.35
CA GLY A 68 -1.61 15.95 -4.77
C GLY A 68 -2.02 14.61 -5.38
N PRO A 69 -1.21 14.01 -6.27
CA PRO A 69 -1.50 12.72 -6.89
C PRO A 69 -1.12 11.55 -5.97
N PHE A 70 -1.65 11.54 -4.75
CA PHE A 70 -1.49 10.43 -3.82
C PHE A 70 -2.47 9.30 -4.17
N GLY A 71 -2.20 8.10 -3.65
CA GLY A 71 -3.13 6.98 -3.74
C GLY A 71 -2.90 5.97 -2.63
N PHE A 72 -3.98 5.35 -2.17
CA PHE A 72 -3.89 4.10 -1.42
C PHE A 72 -3.94 2.93 -2.40
N MET A 73 -3.05 1.97 -2.19
CA MET A 73 -2.92 0.82 -3.05
C MET A 73 -4.14 -0.09 -2.94
N ASP A 74 -4.81 -0.34 -4.06
CA ASP A 74 -5.89 -1.32 -4.13
C ASP A 74 -5.32 -2.74 -4.14
N ARG A 75 -4.73 -3.15 -5.26
CA ARG A 75 -3.99 -4.41 -5.40
C ARG A 75 -2.54 -4.21 -5.01
N TYR A 76 -1.95 -5.14 -4.26
CA TYR A 76 -0.53 -5.06 -3.96
C TYR A 76 0.32 -5.14 -5.22
N ASP A 77 1.04 -4.05 -5.49
CA ASP A 77 2.03 -3.92 -6.55
C ASP A 77 3.20 -3.10 -5.99
N PRO A 78 4.37 -3.71 -5.75
CA PRO A 78 5.51 -3.00 -5.20
C PRO A 78 5.98 -1.85 -6.12
N GLU A 79 5.72 -1.95 -7.42
CA GLU A 79 6.07 -0.93 -8.40
C GLU A 79 4.93 0.04 -8.70
N HIS A 80 3.87 0.06 -7.89
CA HIS A 80 2.74 0.96 -8.08
C HIS A 80 3.18 2.43 -8.16
N ILE A 81 2.70 3.13 -9.18
CA ILE A 81 2.89 4.56 -9.41
C ILE A 81 1.51 5.21 -9.37
N CYS A 82 1.24 6.05 -8.37
CA CYS A 82 -0.03 6.75 -8.24
C CYS A 82 -0.10 8.04 -9.10
N ASN A 83 1.04 8.64 -9.40
CA ASN A 83 1.13 9.88 -10.17
C ASN A 83 1.26 9.62 -11.66
N GLY A 84 0.24 10.00 -12.43
CA GLY A 84 0.22 9.84 -13.89
C GLY A 84 1.36 10.57 -14.64
N SER A 85 2.01 11.54 -14.00
CA SER A 85 3.15 12.28 -14.56
C SER A 85 4.51 11.61 -14.29
N ASP A 86 4.60 10.64 -13.36
CA ASP A 86 5.85 9.95 -13.00
C ASP A 86 6.13 8.75 -13.93
N ASN A 87 6.49 9.06 -15.17
CA ASN A 87 6.78 8.05 -16.19
C ASN A 87 8.01 7.16 -15.89
N ALA A 88 8.87 7.58 -14.96
CA ALA A 88 10.08 6.84 -14.59
C ALA A 88 9.89 5.99 -13.32
N GLY A 89 8.77 6.16 -12.61
CA GLY A 89 8.53 5.51 -11.32
C GLY A 89 9.52 5.97 -10.25
N ARG A 90 9.94 7.24 -10.28
CA ARG A 90 10.84 7.82 -9.27
C ARG A 90 10.21 7.74 -7.87
N TYR A 91 8.91 7.96 -7.78
CA TYR A 91 8.13 7.98 -6.54
C TYR A 91 7.21 6.77 -6.42
N ALA A 92 7.52 5.68 -7.14
CA ALA A 92 6.82 4.41 -6.98
C ALA A 92 6.83 3.93 -5.52
N TYR A 93 5.83 3.16 -5.13
CA TYR A 93 5.61 2.74 -3.76
C TYR A 93 6.86 2.15 -3.07
N ASN A 94 7.56 1.22 -3.71
CA ASN A 94 8.80 0.62 -3.18
C ASN A 94 10.02 1.56 -3.15
N LYS A 95 9.97 2.71 -3.84
CA LYS A 95 11.06 3.69 -3.87
C LYS A 95 10.95 4.73 -2.76
N GLN A 96 9.77 4.90 -2.15
CA GLN A 96 9.54 5.95 -1.16
C GLN A 96 10.55 5.93 0.01
N PRO A 97 10.94 4.78 0.60
CA PRO A 97 11.94 4.76 1.68
C PRO A 97 13.30 5.32 1.25
N GLU A 98 13.80 4.92 0.09
CA GLU A 98 15.09 5.41 -0.43
C GLU A 98 15.01 6.88 -0.87
N ILE A 99 13.89 7.31 -1.42
CA ILE A 99 13.69 8.73 -1.78
C ILE A 99 13.66 9.62 -0.53
N CYS A 100 12.98 9.19 0.54
CA CYS A 100 12.98 9.90 1.81
C CYS A 100 14.39 10.00 2.41
N LYS A 101 15.19 8.92 2.35
CA LYS A 101 16.60 8.92 2.77
C LYS A 101 17.43 9.89 1.92
N TRP A 102 17.24 9.87 0.61
CA TRP A 102 17.91 10.78 -0.31
C TRP A 102 17.56 12.25 -0.03
N ASN A 103 16.29 12.56 0.28
CA ASN A 103 15.86 13.90 0.67
C ASN A 103 16.49 14.37 2.00
N LEU A 104 16.68 13.47 2.97
CA LEU A 104 17.44 13.77 4.20
C LEU A 104 18.90 14.07 3.89
N GLY A 105 19.51 13.38 2.92
CA GLY A 105 20.85 13.71 2.41
C GLY A 105 20.91 15.13 1.84
N LYS A 106 19.88 15.56 1.10
CA LYS A 106 19.76 16.95 0.63
C LYS A 106 19.61 17.96 1.75
N LEU A 107 18.88 17.61 2.81
CA LEU A 107 18.83 18.43 4.02
C LEU A 107 20.21 18.51 4.71
N ALA A 108 20.95 17.41 4.79
CA ALA A 108 22.30 17.38 5.37
C ALA A 108 23.27 18.29 4.60
N GLU A 109 23.26 18.24 3.26
CA GLU A 109 24.09 19.09 2.39
C GLU A 109 23.94 20.59 2.71
N VAL A 110 22.71 21.05 2.97
CA VAL A 110 22.46 22.47 3.29
C VAL A 110 22.76 22.84 4.74
N LEU A 111 22.84 21.85 5.65
CA LEU A 111 23.15 22.06 7.06
C LEU A 111 24.66 22.14 7.35
N VAL A 112 25.52 21.84 6.37
CA VAL A 112 26.99 21.85 6.52
C VAL A 112 27.57 23.05 7.28
N PRO A 113 27.12 24.31 7.06
CA PRO A 113 27.65 25.46 7.81
C PRO A 113 27.40 25.39 9.33
N GLU A 114 26.41 24.61 9.77
CA GLU A 114 25.91 24.53 11.14
C GLU A 114 26.07 23.11 11.75
N LEU A 115 26.32 22.11 10.91
CA LEU A 115 26.49 20.70 11.25
C LEU A 115 27.48 20.07 10.26
N PRO A 116 28.71 19.70 10.69
CA PRO A 116 29.71 19.07 9.83
C PRO A 116 29.17 17.83 9.11
N SER A 117 29.56 17.65 7.85
CA SER A 117 29.07 16.55 6.99
C SER A 117 29.37 15.19 7.58
N GLU A 118 30.53 15.02 8.23
CA GLU A 118 30.94 13.77 8.86
C GLU A 118 29.98 13.34 9.97
N ILE A 119 29.33 14.30 10.64
CA ILE A 119 28.34 14.01 11.69
C ILE A 119 26.98 13.67 11.07
N SER A 120 26.52 14.45 10.09
CA SER A 120 25.22 14.22 9.46
C SER A 120 25.17 12.93 8.63
N GLU A 121 26.26 12.61 7.92
CA GLU A 121 26.36 11.37 7.14
C GLU A 121 26.34 10.15 8.06
N LEU A 122 27.10 10.19 9.15
CA LEU A 122 27.10 9.12 10.16
C LEU A 122 25.72 8.94 10.80
N ILE A 123 25.01 10.04 11.12
CA ILE A 123 23.63 9.95 11.62
C ILE A 123 22.70 9.28 10.61
N LEU A 124 22.83 9.59 9.32
CA LEU A 124 21.96 9.02 8.29
C LEU A 124 22.23 7.52 8.11
N GLU A 125 23.50 7.12 8.12
CA GLU A 125 23.94 5.73 8.02
C GLU A 125 23.53 4.90 9.25
N ASP A 126 23.76 5.42 10.46
CA ASP A 126 23.52 4.68 11.71
C ASP A 126 22.04 4.58 12.08
N GLU A 127 21.23 5.60 11.73
CA GLU A 127 19.90 5.75 12.34
C GLU A 127 18.74 5.49 11.36
N TYR A 128 18.89 5.79 10.07
CA TYR A 128 17.73 5.78 9.15
C TYR A 128 17.22 4.36 8.88
N ASP A 129 18.06 3.49 8.35
CA ASP A 129 17.66 2.14 7.93
C ASP A 129 17.22 1.33 9.15
N ALA A 130 18.01 1.39 10.23
CA ALA A 130 17.70 0.71 11.48
C ALA A 130 16.35 1.17 12.08
N GLU A 131 16.05 2.47 12.05
CA GLU A 131 14.77 2.98 12.56
C GLU A 131 13.60 2.62 11.64
N PHE A 132 13.80 2.69 10.32
CA PHE A 132 12.80 2.29 9.33
C PHE A 132 12.44 0.82 9.47
N GLU A 133 13.43 -0.08 9.41
CA GLU A 133 13.23 -1.54 9.48
C GLU A 133 12.57 -1.94 10.78
N ARG A 134 13.06 -1.41 11.92
CA ARG A 134 12.49 -1.68 13.24
C ARG A 134 11.03 -1.22 13.32
N HIS A 135 10.71 0.01 12.89
CA HIS A 135 9.35 0.53 12.97
C HIS A 135 8.39 -0.20 12.01
N TYR A 136 8.84 -0.47 10.79
CA TYR A 136 8.11 -1.23 9.78
C TYR A 136 7.78 -2.64 10.29
N LEU A 137 8.78 -3.40 10.76
CA LEU A 137 8.57 -4.75 11.24
C LEU A 137 7.65 -4.78 12.47
N GLN A 138 7.81 -3.86 13.42
CA GLN A 138 6.92 -3.73 14.58
C GLN A 138 5.46 -3.51 14.17
N LYS A 139 5.22 -2.72 13.12
CA LYS A 139 3.87 -2.48 12.58
C LYS A 139 3.34 -3.69 11.83
N MET A 140 4.13 -4.29 10.96
CA MET A 140 3.72 -5.48 10.21
C MET A 140 3.42 -6.67 11.14
N ARG A 141 4.19 -6.85 12.21
CA ARG A 141 3.90 -7.86 13.25
C ARG A 141 2.54 -7.63 13.91
N LYS A 142 2.18 -6.40 14.26
CA LYS A 142 0.84 -6.06 14.78
C LYS A 142 -0.27 -6.33 13.76
N LYS A 143 -0.04 -6.00 12.48
CA LYS A 143 -0.97 -6.30 11.37
C LYS A 143 -1.18 -7.80 11.17
N LEU A 144 -0.18 -8.62 11.51
CA LEU A 144 -0.22 -10.09 11.49
C LEU A 144 -0.61 -10.72 12.83
N GLY A 145 -0.83 -9.95 13.89
CA GLY A 145 -1.16 -10.50 15.20
C GLY A 145 0.00 -11.25 15.89
N LEU A 146 1.25 -10.92 15.56
CA LEU A 146 2.43 -11.42 16.27
C LEU A 146 2.73 -10.48 17.43
N ILE A 147 2.24 -10.80 18.63
CA ILE A 147 2.07 -9.83 19.72
C ILE A 147 3.01 -10.04 20.91
N HIS A 148 3.41 -11.28 21.23
CA HIS A 148 4.16 -11.58 22.45
C HIS A 148 5.61 -11.96 22.17
N LEU A 149 5.87 -12.65 21.06
CA LEU A 149 7.21 -13.14 20.72
C LEU A 149 7.72 -12.52 19.42
N GLU A 150 8.92 -11.96 19.44
CA GLU A 150 9.63 -11.50 18.24
C GLU A 150 10.63 -12.57 17.83
N LEU A 151 10.55 -13.01 16.57
CA LEU A 151 11.49 -13.99 16.01
C LEU A 151 12.21 -13.37 14.82
N GLU A 152 13.46 -13.81 14.60
CA GLU A 152 14.30 -13.32 13.50
C GLU A 152 13.67 -13.56 12.13
N ASP A 153 12.86 -14.61 11.95
CA ASP A 153 12.18 -14.93 10.69
C ASP A 153 10.86 -14.15 10.44
N ASP A 154 10.48 -13.22 11.34
CA ASP A 154 9.23 -12.44 11.19
C ASP A 154 9.27 -11.54 9.94
N ASP A 155 10.44 -10.99 9.59
CA ASP A 155 10.66 -10.16 8.39
C ASP A 155 10.46 -10.97 7.10
N LYS A 156 10.93 -12.22 7.09
CA LYS A 156 10.80 -13.15 5.98
C LYS A 156 9.34 -13.55 5.79
N LEU A 157 8.63 -13.83 6.88
CA LEU A 157 7.19 -14.14 6.82
C LEU A 157 6.38 -12.99 6.21
N VAL A 158 6.72 -11.74 6.58
CA VAL A 158 6.13 -10.52 6.01
C VAL A 158 6.48 -10.40 4.52
N SER A 159 7.74 -10.61 4.14
CA SER A 159 8.18 -10.54 2.76
C SER A 159 7.49 -11.58 1.87
N GLU A 160 7.35 -12.82 2.35
CA GLU A 160 6.64 -13.89 1.65
C GLU A 160 5.12 -13.65 1.56
N LEU A 161 4.52 -12.91 2.50
CA LEU A 161 3.12 -12.47 2.41
C LEU A 161 2.96 -11.51 1.23
N LEU A 162 3.80 -10.47 1.21
CA LEU A 162 3.76 -9.45 0.16
C LEU A 162 4.01 -10.07 -1.22
N GLU A 163 4.94 -11.03 -1.32
CA GLU A 163 5.14 -11.80 -2.55
C GLU A 163 3.89 -12.60 -2.95
N THR A 164 3.24 -13.26 -1.98
CA THR A 164 1.97 -13.98 -2.22
C THR A 164 0.88 -13.04 -2.73
N MET A 165 0.77 -11.85 -2.13
CA MET A 165 -0.17 -10.81 -2.58
C MET A 165 0.17 -10.32 -3.99
N HIS A 166 1.45 -10.17 -4.31
CA HIS A 166 1.90 -9.74 -5.65
C HIS A 166 1.54 -10.79 -6.72
N LEU A 167 1.86 -12.06 -6.46
CA LEU A 167 1.62 -13.19 -7.37
C LEU A 167 0.13 -13.44 -7.63
N THR A 168 -0.71 -13.22 -6.62
CA THR A 168 -2.16 -13.44 -6.70
C THR A 168 -2.95 -12.17 -7.05
N GLY A 169 -2.30 -11.01 -6.97
CA GLY A 169 -2.98 -9.73 -7.08
C GLY A 169 -3.95 -9.47 -5.92
N GLY A 170 -3.56 -9.83 -4.70
CA GLY A 170 -4.36 -9.59 -3.49
C GLY A 170 -4.62 -8.10 -3.23
N ASP A 171 -5.86 -7.77 -2.88
CA ASP A 171 -6.20 -6.44 -2.35
C ASP A 171 -5.43 -6.18 -1.06
N PHE A 172 -4.70 -5.06 -1.01
CA PHE A 172 -3.75 -4.78 0.06
C PHE A 172 -4.44 -4.72 1.42
N THR A 173 -5.46 -3.86 1.53
CA THR A 173 -6.17 -3.61 2.78
C THR A 173 -7.01 -4.81 3.21
N ASN A 174 -7.80 -5.37 2.29
CA ASN A 174 -8.75 -6.43 2.61
C ASN A 174 -8.05 -7.74 2.95
N THR A 175 -6.88 -8.02 2.36
CA THR A 175 -6.06 -9.18 2.76
C THR A 175 -5.70 -9.11 4.24
N PHE A 176 -5.12 -7.99 4.70
CA PHE A 176 -4.77 -7.82 6.11
C PHE A 176 -6.00 -7.87 7.03
N ARG A 177 -7.12 -7.27 6.59
CA ARG A 177 -8.36 -7.32 7.36
C ARG A 177 -8.90 -8.74 7.49
N LEU A 178 -8.91 -9.51 6.41
CA LEU A 178 -9.41 -10.88 6.39
C LEU A 178 -8.51 -11.84 7.20
N LEU A 179 -7.19 -11.63 7.21
CA LEU A 179 -6.25 -12.43 8.00
C LEU A 179 -6.58 -12.43 9.51
N SER A 180 -7.29 -11.42 10.03
CA SER A 180 -7.70 -11.41 11.44
C SER A 180 -8.66 -12.56 11.77
N SER A 181 -9.46 -13.04 10.81
CA SER A 181 -10.35 -14.18 11.03
C SER A 181 -9.67 -15.55 10.90
N PHE A 182 -8.41 -15.62 10.49
CA PHE A 182 -7.68 -16.88 10.39
C PHE A 182 -7.21 -17.33 11.77
N SER A 183 -7.76 -18.41 12.33
CA SER A 183 -7.43 -18.88 13.69
C SER A 183 -6.23 -19.83 13.75
N GLY A 184 -5.60 -20.17 12.62
CA GLY A 184 -4.53 -21.18 12.58
C GLY A 184 -5.00 -22.61 12.85
N ASP A 185 -6.30 -22.88 12.76
CA ASP A 185 -6.90 -24.19 13.01
C ASP A 185 -6.43 -25.24 11.98
N LEU A 186 -6.35 -26.50 12.42
CA LEU A 186 -5.98 -27.66 11.61
C LEU A 186 -7.15 -28.25 10.84
N ASP A 187 -8.39 -27.80 11.10
CA ASP A 187 -9.58 -28.25 10.39
C ASP A 187 -9.48 -27.96 8.87
N PRO A 188 -9.39 -29.00 8.02
CA PRO A 188 -9.27 -28.81 6.58
C PRO A 188 -10.45 -28.07 5.95
N LEU A 189 -11.66 -28.20 6.51
CA LEU A 189 -12.86 -27.53 5.99
C LEU A 189 -12.77 -26.02 6.23
N LYS A 190 -12.40 -25.60 7.45
CA LYS A 190 -12.21 -24.17 7.77
C LYS A 190 -11.08 -23.55 6.95
N LEU A 191 -10.01 -24.31 6.69
CA LEU A 191 -8.94 -23.84 5.82
C LEU A 191 -9.43 -23.63 4.39
N GLU A 192 -10.22 -24.56 3.84
CA GLU A 192 -10.78 -24.42 2.50
C GLU A 192 -11.75 -23.22 2.40
N ASP A 193 -12.64 -23.06 3.39
CA ASP A 193 -13.53 -21.90 3.48
C ASP A 193 -12.76 -20.58 3.53
N PHE A 194 -11.64 -20.54 4.27
CA PHE A 194 -10.77 -19.37 4.33
C PHE A 194 -10.06 -19.12 2.99
N LEU A 195 -9.59 -20.18 2.33
CA LEU A 195 -8.96 -20.10 1.01
C LEU A 195 -9.93 -19.57 -0.05
N GLU A 196 -11.22 -19.91 0.05
CA GLU A 196 -12.25 -19.33 -0.80
C GLU A 196 -12.42 -17.84 -0.55
N LYS A 197 -12.55 -17.44 0.72
CA LYS A 197 -12.69 -16.02 1.09
C LYS A 197 -11.49 -15.20 0.63
N ILE A 198 -10.25 -15.64 0.87
CA ILE A 198 -9.06 -14.88 0.49
C ILE A 198 -8.85 -14.87 -1.03
N ALA A 199 -9.29 -15.92 -1.74
CA ALA A 199 -9.28 -15.93 -3.20
C ALA A 199 -10.23 -14.86 -3.79
N THR A 200 -11.34 -14.50 -3.13
CA THR A 200 -12.20 -13.38 -3.58
C THR A 200 -11.49 -12.02 -3.51
N GLN A 201 -10.46 -11.90 -2.67
CA GLN A 201 -9.64 -10.70 -2.54
C GLN A 201 -8.48 -10.67 -3.53
N CYS A 202 -8.26 -11.75 -4.29
CA CYS A 202 -7.26 -11.79 -5.37
C CYS A 202 -7.78 -11.08 -6.62
N ALA A 203 -6.86 -10.77 -7.55
CA ALA A 203 -7.23 -10.15 -8.81
C ALA A 203 -7.98 -11.13 -9.71
N SER A 204 -9.06 -10.67 -10.33
CA SER A 204 -9.80 -11.41 -11.34
C SER A 204 -9.00 -11.50 -12.64
N MET A 205 -9.42 -12.40 -13.52
CA MET A 205 -8.81 -12.54 -14.84
C MET A 205 -8.92 -11.23 -15.64
N GLU A 206 -10.03 -10.53 -15.51
CA GLU A 206 -10.30 -9.24 -16.17
C GLU A 206 -9.37 -8.16 -15.63
N GLU A 207 -9.24 -8.04 -14.30
CA GLU A 207 -8.33 -7.07 -13.66
C GLU A 207 -6.87 -7.31 -14.10
N LEU A 208 -6.42 -8.57 -14.11
CA LEU A 208 -5.07 -8.92 -14.55
C LEU A 208 -4.86 -8.62 -16.04
N LYS A 209 -5.86 -8.90 -16.90
CA LYS A 209 -5.79 -8.58 -18.34
C LYS A 209 -5.70 -7.08 -18.58
N VAL A 210 -6.40 -6.26 -17.81
CA VAL A 210 -6.29 -4.80 -17.89
C VAL A 210 -4.91 -4.34 -17.42
N ALA A 211 -4.45 -4.83 -16.26
CA ALA A 211 -3.16 -4.44 -15.68
C ALA A 211 -1.96 -4.79 -16.56
N PHE A 212 -1.97 -5.95 -17.21
CA PHE A 212 -0.87 -6.41 -18.07
C PHE A 212 -1.08 -6.09 -19.56
N ARG A 213 -2.11 -5.32 -19.92
CA ARG A 213 -2.35 -4.94 -21.31
C ARG A 213 -1.10 -4.23 -21.87
N PRO A 214 -0.53 -4.70 -23.00
CA PRO A 214 0.58 -4.02 -23.65
C PRO A 214 0.24 -2.57 -23.95
N GLN A 215 1.14 -1.66 -23.58
CA GLN A 215 0.96 -0.22 -23.75
C GLN A 215 1.70 0.31 -24.98
N MET A 216 2.61 -0.48 -25.55
CA MET A 216 3.41 -0.10 -26.70
C MET A 216 2.98 -0.88 -27.95
N ASP A 217 2.86 -0.18 -29.08
CA ASP A 217 2.63 -0.86 -30.37
C ASP A 217 3.81 -1.78 -30.71
N PRO A 218 3.59 -3.01 -31.22
CA PRO A 218 4.68 -3.95 -31.53
C PRO A 218 5.74 -3.40 -32.49
N ARG A 219 5.36 -2.53 -33.43
CA ARG A 219 6.32 -1.90 -34.36
C ARG A 219 7.17 -0.86 -33.64
N GLN A 220 6.58 -0.09 -32.73
CA GLN A 220 7.31 0.85 -31.89
C GLN A 220 8.31 0.12 -30.98
N LEU A 221 7.90 -0.97 -30.32
CA LEU A 221 8.80 -1.79 -29.50
C LEU A 221 9.97 -2.34 -30.32
N SER A 222 9.68 -2.86 -31.53
CA SER A 222 10.71 -3.37 -32.45
C SER A 222 11.69 -2.27 -32.85
N MET A 223 11.20 -1.06 -33.14
CA MET A 223 12.03 0.11 -33.45
C MET A 223 12.91 0.49 -32.25
N MET A 224 12.35 0.52 -31.04
CA MET A 224 13.10 0.83 -29.82
C MET A 224 14.20 -0.20 -29.52
N LEU A 225 13.92 -1.48 -29.72
CA LEU A 225 14.92 -2.56 -29.58
C LEU A 225 16.05 -2.42 -30.60
N MET A 226 15.74 -2.11 -31.87
CA MET A 226 16.76 -1.84 -32.88
C MET A 226 17.58 -0.59 -32.57
N LEU A 227 16.95 0.49 -32.10
CA LEU A 227 17.64 1.72 -31.70
C LEU A 227 18.57 1.49 -30.50
N ALA A 228 18.14 0.71 -29.50
CA ALA A 228 18.96 0.38 -28.34
C ALA A 228 20.27 -0.34 -28.72
N GLN A 229 20.28 -1.09 -29.83
CA GLN A 229 21.46 -1.78 -30.36
C GLN A 229 22.28 -0.89 -31.30
N SER A 230 21.62 -0.12 -32.18
CA SER A 230 22.27 0.63 -33.27
C SER A 230 22.72 2.04 -32.89
N ASN A 231 22.00 2.73 -32.00
CA ASN A 231 22.32 4.09 -31.56
C ASN A 231 21.92 4.36 -30.10
N PRO A 232 22.76 3.98 -29.12
CA PRO A 232 22.47 4.12 -27.69
C PRO A 232 22.23 5.55 -27.22
N GLN A 233 22.84 6.55 -27.88
CA GLN A 233 22.69 7.96 -27.51
C GLN A 233 21.28 8.47 -27.86
N LEU A 234 20.81 8.17 -29.06
CA LEU A 234 19.45 8.52 -29.47
C LEU A 234 18.41 7.74 -28.66
N PHE A 235 18.71 6.48 -28.34
CA PHE A 235 17.86 5.67 -27.47
C PHE A 235 17.63 6.32 -26.11
N ALA A 236 18.70 6.80 -25.46
CA ALA A 236 18.62 7.43 -24.13
C ALA A 236 17.77 8.73 -24.10
N LEU A 237 17.54 9.36 -25.26
CA LEU A 237 16.66 10.54 -25.37
C LEU A 237 15.17 10.19 -25.48
N ILE A 238 14.85 8.98 -25.95
CA ILE A 238 13.49 8.60 -26.33
C ILE A 238 12.92 7.53 -25.38
N GLY A 239 13.79 6.78 -24.70
CA GLY A 239 13.36 5.78 -23.72
C GLY A 239 14.51 5.24 -22.88
N THR A 240 14.18 4.27 -22.03
CA THR A 240 15.15 3.61 -21.16
C THR A 240 15.07 2.09 -21.33
N LYS A 241 16.17 1.39 -21.04
CA LYS A 241 16.16 -0.09 -21.04
C LYS A 241 15.17 -0.66 -20.04
N ALA A 242 14.99 0.02 -18.90
CA ALA A 242 14.02 -0.35 -17.88
C ALA A 242 12.58 -0.34 -18.44
N ASN A 243 12.20 0.71 -19.18
CA ASN A 243 10.86 0.81 -19.77
C ASN A 243 10.62 -0.28 -20.82
N ILE A 244 11.63 -0.61 -21.64
CA ILE A 244 11.54 -1.74 -22.58
C ILE A 244 11.34 -3.06 -21.84
N ASN A 245 12.15 -3.33 -20.82
CA ASN A 245 12.05 -4.59 -20.07
C ASN A 245 10.68 -4.75 -19.41
N LYS A 246 10.15 -3.68 -18.80
CA LYS A 246 8.79 -3.66 -18.24
C LYS A 246 7.73 -3.97 -19.30
N GLU A 247 7.86 -3.41 -20.49
CA GLU A 247 6.92 -3.69 -21.58
C GLU A 247 7.01 -5.14 -22.06
N LEU A 248 8.21 -5.71 -22.15
CA LEU A 248 8.42 -7.12 -22.49
C LEU A 248 7.81 -8.05 -21.43
N GLU A 249 8.02 -7.76 -20.14
CA GLU A 249 7.43 -8.50 -19.03
C GLU A 249 5.89 -8.44 -19.08
N ARG A 250 5.30 -7.27 -19.36
CA ARG A 250 3.86 -7.12 -19.54
C ARG A 250 3.32 -7.99 -20.67
N ILE A 251 3.98 -7.96 -21.83
CA ILE A 251 3.59 -8.80 -22.98
C ILE A 251 3.65 -10.29 -22.63
N GLU A 252 4.70 -10.73 -21.93
CA GLU A 252 4.85 -12.12 -21.51
C GLU A 252 3.72 -12.53 -20.55
N GLN A 253 3.43 -11.70 -19.53
CA GLN A 253 2.35 -11.97 -18.57
C GLN A 253 0.99 -11.97 -19.25
N PHE A 254 0.72 -11.00 -20.14
CA PHE A 254 -0.51 -10.94 -20.90
C PHE A 254 -0.73 -12.19 -21.76
N SER A 255 0.33 -12.67 -22.43
CA SER A 255 0.27 -13.92 -23.20
C SER A 255 0.00 -15.13 -22.33
N LYS A 256 0.57 -15.21 -21.12
CA LYS A 256 0.29 -16.29 -20.16
C LYS A 256 -1.18 -16.25 -19.71
N LEU A 257 -1.72 -15.07 -19.43
CA LEU A 257 -3.11 -14.88 -19.01
C LEU A 257 -4.12 -15.27 -20.10
N GLN A 258 -3.77 -15.15 -21.38
CA GLN A 258 -4.62 -15.60 -22.48
C GLN A 258 -4.77 -17.13 -22.55
N GLN A 259 -3.83 -17.88 -21.97
CA GLN A 259 -3.83 -19.34 -21.99
C GLN A 259 -4.44 -19.96 -20.73
N LEU A 260 -4.65 -19.16 -19.68
CA LEU A 260 -5.19 -19.60 -18.39
C LEU A 260 -6.71 -19.50 -18.36
N THR A 261 -7.37 -20.50 -17.79
CA THR A 261 -8.80 -20.38 -17.43
C THR A 261 -8.97 -19.72 -16.07
N ALA A 262 -10.19 -19.25 -15.76
CA ALA A 262 -10.51 -18.72 -14.43
C ALA A 262 -10.33 -19.79 -13.33
N ALA A 263 -10.62 -21.06 -13.63
CA ALA A 263 -10.43 -22.17 -12.70
C ALA A 263 -8.94 -22.46 -12.44
N ASP A 264 -8.09 -22.36 -13.46
CA ASP A 264 -6.64 -22.50 -13.31
C ASP A 264 -6.06 -21.36 -12.45
N LEU A 265 -6.52 -20.13 -12.68
CA LEU A 265 -6.12 -18.96 -11.89
C LEU A 265 -6.51 -19.12 -10.42
N LEU A 266 -7.76 -19.52 -10.15
CA LEU A 266 -8.24 -19.78 -8.80
C LEU A 266 -7.40 -20.87 -8.10
N SER A 267 -7.16 -21.99 -8.79
CA SER A 267 -6.36 -23.10 -8.26
C SER A 267 -4.92 -22.69 -7.97
N ARG A 268 -4.32 -21.87 -8.84
CA ARG A 268 -2.99 -21.28 -8.64
C ARG A 268 -2.97 -20.36 -7.41
N ASN A 269 -3.95 -19.48 -7.28
CA ASN A 269 -4.03 -18.53 -6.17
C ASN A 269 -4.24 -19.26 -4.83
N LYS A 270 -5.15 -20.24 -4.77
CA LYS A 270 -5.35 -21.08 -3.58
C LYS A 270 -4.05 -21.79 -3.16
N ARG A 271 -3.25 -22.28 -4.11
CA ARG A 271 -1.95 -22.91 -3.82
C ARG A 271 -0.96 -21.95 -3.16
N HIS A 272 -0.76 -20.75 -3.73
CA HIS A 272 0.14 -19.75 -3.13
C HIS A 272 -0.30 -19.36 -1.72
N TRP A 273 -1.59 -19.09 -1.53
CA TRP A 273 -2.14 -18.77 -0.21
C TRP A 273 -1.99 -19.92 0.78
N LYS A 274 -2.24 -21.16 0.37
CA LYS A 274 -2.09 -22.33 1.22
C LYS A 274 -0.65 -22.51 1.70
N GLU A 275 0.33 -22.34 0.81
CA GLU A 275 1.75 -22.42 1.14
C GLU A 275 2.15 -21.37 2.19
N TRP A 276 1.73 -20.11 2.01
CA TRP A 276 2.03 -19.06 2.96
C TRP A 276 1.27 -19.24 4.29
N LEU A 277 -0.03 -19.58 4.26
CA LEU A 277 -0.83 -19.81 5.46
C LEU A 277 -0.28 -20.95 6.33
N GLN A 278 0.33 -21.97 5.72
CA GLN A 278 1.03 -23.02 6.45
C GLN A 278 2.20 -22.48 7.28
N LYS A 279 3.01 -21.58 6.70
CA LYS A 279 4.12 -20.93 7.41
C LYS A 279 3.60 -19.98 8.49
N TYR A 280 2.59 -19.17 8.17
CA TYR A 280 1.94 -18.28 9.13
C TYR A 280 1.37 -19.06 10.33
N ARG A 281 0.69 -20.19 10.08
CA ARG A 281 0.18 -21.08 11.14
C ARG A 281 1.30 -21.58 12.05
N VAL A 282 2.38 -22.12 11.49
CA VAL A 282 3.55 -22.58 12.26
C VAL A 282 4.12 -21.45 13.12
N ARG A 283 4.11 -20.22 12.61
CA ARG A 283 4.53 -19.05 13.38
C ARG A 283 3.55 -18.68 14.51
N LEU A 284 2.24 -18.77 14.28
CA LEU A 284 1.22 -18.54 15.31
C LEU A 284 1.29 -19.59 16.43
N GLU A 285 1.64 -20.84 16.12
CA GLU A 285 1.87 -21.89 17.13
C GLU A 285 2.94 -21.47 18.15
N LYS A 286 3.99 -20.74 17.71
CA LYS A 286 5.02 -20.20 18.61
C LYS A 286 4.52 -19.10 19.54
N GLU A 287 3.55 -18.30 19.11
CA GLU A 287 2.86 -17.37 20.03
C GLU A 287 2.03 -18.15 21.06
N ILE A 288 1.30 -19.17 20.60
CA ILE A 288 0.41 -19.97 21.45
C ILE A 288 1.19 -20.77 22.50
N GLU A 289 2.35 -21.34 22.14
CA GLU A 289 3.25 -22.04 23.06
C GLU A 289 3.71 -21.15 24.23
N SER A 290 3.78 -19.83 24.02
CA SER A 290 4.23 -18.86 25.02
C SER A 290 3.14 -18.40 26.01
N VAL A 291 1.86 -18.77 25.78
CA VAL A 291 0.72 -18.28 26.55
C VAL A 291 -0.05 -19.40 27.26
N SER A 292 -0.69 -19.09 28.38
CA SER A 292 -1.43 -20.08 29.17
C SER A 292 -2.82 -20.42 28.65
N ASN A 293 -3.43 -19.55 27.83
CA ASN A 293 -4.78 -19.72 27.31
C ASN A 293 -4.87 -19.22 25.86
N ALA A 294 -5.08 -20.15 24.93
CA ALA A 294 -5.12 -19.87 23.49
C ALA A 294 -6.34 -19.04 23.07
N ASP A 295 -7.49 -19.19 23.72
CA ASP A 295 -8.70 -18.45 23.37
C ASP A 295 -8.57 -16.97 23.76
N VAL A 296 -8.00 -16.70 24.94
CA VAL A 296 -7.73 -15.33 25.41
C VAL A 296 -6.70 -14.66 24.51
N TRP A 297 -5.62 -15.38 24.16
CA TRP A 297 -4.63 -14.89 23.21
C TRP A 297 -5.22 -14.60 21.84
N ASN A 298 -6.07 -15.50 21.31
CA ASN A 298 -6.71 -15.31 20.01
C ASN A 298 -7.63 -14.07 20.02
N ALA A 299 -8.38 -13.85 21.10
CA ALA A 299 -9.21 -12.64 21.25
C ALA A 299 -8.37 -11.35 21.29
N GLU A 300 -7.24 -11.36 22.01
CA GLU A 300 -6.28 -10.25 22.02
C GLU A 300 -5.67 -10.02 20.63
N ARG A 301 -5.23 -11.09 19.96
CA ARG A 301 -4.67 -11.06 18.62
C ARG A 301 -5.63 -10.39 17.63
N VAL A 302 -6.88 -10.84 17.58
CA VAL A 302 -7.91 -10.29 16.68
C VAL A 302 -8.16 -8.82 16.98
N LYS A 303 -8.23 -8.43 18.26
CA LYS A 303 -8.39 -7.03 18.66
C LYS A 303 -7.23 -6.16 18.16
N ILE A 304 -5.99 -6.61 18.34
CA ILE A 304 -4.79 -5.90 17.86
C ILE A 304 -4.77 -5.82 16.33
N MET A 305 -5.06 -6.92 15.63
CA MET A 305 -5.13 -6.91 14.16
C MET A 305 -6.20 -5.93 13.66
N ASN A 306 -7.41 -5.97 14.23
CA ASN A 306 -8.50 -5.08 13.82
C ASN A 306 -8.23 -3.60 14.11
N SER A 307 -7.42 -3.27 15.13
CA SER A 307 -6.99 -1.89 15.41
C SER A 307 -5.79 -1.42 14.58
N ASN A 308 -5.16 -2.29 13.80
CA ASN A 308 -4.02 -1.96 12.93
C ASN A 308 -4.31 -2.23 11.44
N ASN A 309 -5.39 -2.94 11.13
CA ASN A 309 -5.86 -3.25 9.78
C ASN A 309 -7.19 -2.53 9.52
N PRO A 310 -7.16 -1.38 8.81
CA PRO A 310 -8.38 -0.63 8.55
C PRO A 310 -9.34 -1.46 7.69
N LYS A 311 -10.64 -1.28 7.93
CA LYS A 311 -11.71 -1.77 7.07
C LYS A 311 -11.99 -0.79 5.92
N TYR A 312 -11.79 0.51 6.17
CA TYR A 312 -12.04 1.57 5.20
C TYR A 312 -10.76 2.39 4.95
N ILE A 313 -10.43 2.59 3.67
CA ILE A 313 -9.36 3.48 3.20
C ILE A 313 -9.92 4.40 2.10
N LEU A 314 -9.26 5.53 1.86
CA LEU A 314 -9.65 6.45 0.79
C LEU A 314 -9.13 5.94 -0.56
N ARG A 315 -9.82 4.94 -1.11
CA ARG A 315 -9.53 4.42 -2.46
C ARG A 315 -9.84 5.50 -3.51
N ASN A 316 -9.12 5.49 -4.63
CA ASN A 316 -9.28 6.52 -5.66
C ASN A 316 -10.71 6.57 -6.23
N TYR A 317 -11.36 5.42 -6.44
CA TYR A 317 -12.75 5.40 -6.93
C TYR A 317 -13.75 5.98 -5.93
N ILE A 318 -13.50 5.83 -4.62
CA ILE A 318 -14.33 6.40 -3.56
C ILE A 318 -14.21 7.93 -3.59
N ALA A 319 -12.97 8.42 -3.71
CA ALA A 319 -12.71 9.85 -3.87
C ALA A 319 -13.38 10.40 -5.14
N GLN A 320 -13.25 9.70 -6.28
CA GLN A 320 -13.83 10.08 -7.56
C GLN A 320 -15.37 10.18 -7.48
N ASN A 321 -16.04 9.17 -6.93
CA ASN A 321 -17.49 9.20 -6.73
C ASN A 321 -17.93 10.41 -5.88
N ALA A 322 -17.17 10.73 -4.83
CA ALA A 322 -17.45 11.86 -3.95
C ALA A 322 -17.23 13.21 -4.65
N ILE A 323 -16.20 13.32 -5.49
CA ILE A 323 -15.92 14.51 -6.31
C ILE A 323 -17.06 14.73 -7.31
N GLU A 324 -17.43 13.70 -8.08
CA GLU A 324 -18.50 13.79 -9.08
C GLU A 324 -19.84 14.18 -8.45
N ALA A 325 -20.17 13.63 -7.29
CA ALA A 325 -21.37 14.02 -6.54
C ALA A 325 -21.32 15.50 -6.13
N ALA A 326 -20.17 15.95 -5.58
CA ALA A 326 -19.98 17.32 -5.11
C ALA A 326 -20.00 18.36 -6.26
N GLU A 327 -19.45 18.03 -7.43
CA GLU A 327 -19.53 18.87 -8.64
C GLU A 327 -20.97 19.08 -9.12
N ASN A 328 -21.84 18.10 -8.87
CA ASN A 328 -23.28 18.18 -9.11
C ASN A 328 -24.06 18.84 -7.95
N GLY A 329 -23.36 19.33 -6.92
CA GLY A 329 -23.94 20.00 -5.75
C GLY A 329 -24.40 19.08 -4.61
N ASP A 330 -24.15 17.77 -4.71
CA ASP A 330 -24.45 16.80 -3.65
C ASP A 330 -23.22 16.51 -2.76
N PHE A 331 -23.20 17.11 -1.57
CA PHE A 331 -22.13 16.89 -0.57
C PHE A 331 -22.42 15.72 0.39
N THR A 332 -23.43 14.89 0.11
CA THR A 332 -23.78 13.75 0.98
C THR A 332 -22.73 12.65 0.90
N GLU A 333 -22.21 12.36 -0.29
CA GLU A 333 -21.17 11.34 -0.50
C GLU A 333 -19.87 11.70 0.23
N VAL A 334 -19.38 12.94 0.08
CA VAL A 334 -18.18 13.43 0.79
C VAL A 334 -18.32 13.30 2.31
N ARG A 335 -19.51 13.63 2.85
CA ARG A 335 -19.79 13.53 4.29
C ARG A 335 -19.81 12.08 4.78
N GLU A 336 -20.36 11.16 3.99
CA GLU A 336 -20.37 9.74 4.35
C GLU A 336 -18.95 9.16 4.31
N VAL A 337 -18.17 9.46 3.26
CA VAL A 337 -16.76 9.06 3.17
C VAL A 337 -15.97 9.57 4.38
N LEU A 338 -16.11 10.86 4.72
CA LEU A 338 -15.43 11.44 5.89
C LEU A 338 -15.82 10.69 7.18
N LYS A 339 -17.11 10.45 7.39
CA LYS A 339 -17.64 9.75 8.58
C LYS A 339 -17.07 8.33 8.72
N ARG A 340 -16.80 7.63 7.60
CA ARG A 340 -16.14 6.31 7.62
C ARG A 340 -14.65 6.42 7.94
N LEU A 341 -13.96 7.39 7.33
CA LEU A 341 -12.52 7.60 7.52
C LEU A 341 -12.15 8.16 8.89
N GLU A 342 -13.09 8.77 9.62
CA GLU A 342 -12.90 9.13 11.03
C GLU A 342 -12.72 7.90 11.94
N ASN A 343 -13.29 6.75 11.56
CA ASN A 343 -13.20 5.51 12.33
C ASN A 343 -12.92 4.31 11.40
N PRO A 344 -11.75 4.29 10.74
CA PRO A 344 -11.50 3.38 9.61
C PRO A 344 -11.34 1.92 10.03
N PHE A 345 -11.18 1.64 11.33
CA PHE A 345 -10.98 0.31 11.90
C PHE A 345 -12.27 -0.36 12.42
N GLU A 346 -13.32 0.44 12.65
CA GLU A 346 -14.59 -0.03 13.21
C GLU A 346 -15.43 -0.74 12.16
N GLU A 347 -16.08 -1.83 12.56
CA GLU A 347 -17.15 -2.42 11.76
C GLU A 347 -18.42 -1.62 11.97
N ARG A 348 -18.93 -1.05 10.89
CA ARG A 348 -20.28 -0.49 10.83
C ARG A 348 -21.10 -1.39 9.91
N GLU A 349 -22.35 -1.62 10.29
CA GLU A 349 -23.32 -2.24 9.39
C GLU A 349 -23.45 -1.32 8.18
N ASP A 350 -23.03 -1.80 7.01
CA ASP A 350 -23.26 -1.10 5.77
C ASP A 350 -24.77 -1.19 5.51
N LEU A 351 -25.47 -0.05 5.55
CA LEU A 351 -26.92 0.07 5.32
C LEU A 351 -27.36 -0.35 3.89
N THR A 352 -26.51 -1.05 3.15
CA THR A 352 -26.67 -1.44 1.75
C THR A 352 -26.42 -2.93 1.48
N GLU A 353 -26.36 -3.79 2.51
CA GLU A 353 -26.48 -5.25 2.31
C GLU A 353 -27.93 -5.60 1.94
N VAL A 354 -28.35 -5.26 0.73
CA VAL A 354 -29.51 -5.91 0.11
C VAL A 354 -28.97 -7.14 -0.60
N GLN A 355 -29.32 -8.31 -0.06
CA GLN A 355 -29.14 -9.60 -0.71
C GLN A 355 -29.80 -9.54 -2.09
N GLU A 356 -29.01 -9.71 -3.15
CA GLU A 356 -29.53 -10.08 -4.47
C GLU A 356 -29.97 -11.54 -4.40
N ASP A 357 -31.12 -11.80 -3.77
CA ASP A 357 -31.81 -13.07 -3.97
C ASP A 357 -32.42 -13.05 -5.38
N GLN A 358 -31.91 -13.96 -6.21
CA GLN A 358 -32.44 -14.26 -7.53
C GLN A 358 -33.83 -14.89 -7.40
N GLU A 359 -34.88 -14.10 -7.66
CA GLU A 359 -36.17 -14.66 -8.09
C GLU A 359 -36.45 -14.13 -9.51
N GLU A 360 -36.18 -15.00 -10.49
CA GLU A 360 -36.75 -14.90 -11.83
C GLU A 360 -38.27 -15.12 -11.73
N GLU A 361 -39.06 -14.07 -11.93
CA GLU A 361 -40.44 -14.23 -12.39
C GLU A 361 -40.72 -13.31 -13.59
N GLU A 362 -41.04 -13.97 -14.71
CA GLU A 362 -41.50 -13.39 -15.96
C GLU A 362 -42.66 -12.42 -15.76
N THR A 363 -42.57 -11.19 -16.30
CA THR A 363 -43.75 -10.54 -16.88
C THR A 363 -43.40 -9.59 -18.03
N VAL A 364 -44.08 -9.80 -19.14
CA VAL A 364 -44.18 -8.88 -20.28
C VAL A 364 -45.21 -7.80 -19.94
N ALA A 365 -44.83 -6.52 -19.97
CA ALA A 365 -45.56 -5.43 -20.66
C ALA A 365 -45.06 -4.02 -20.28
N ALA A 366 -45.03 -3.16 -21.29
CA ALA A 366 -44.55 -1.79 -21.29
C ALA A 366 -45.31 -0.81 -20.37
N ALA A 367 -44.56 0.06 -19.68
CA ALA A 367 -44.90 1.47 -19.47
C ALA A 367 -43.63 2.27 -19.12
N ALA A 368 -43.29 3.23 -19.96
CA ALA A 368 -42.18 4.15 -19.77
C ALA A 368 -42.52 5.21 -18.70
N VAL A 369 -41.75 5.22 -17.61
CA VAL A 369 -41.61 6.38 -16.71
C VAL A 369 -40.14 6.40 -16.25
N CYS A 370 -39.47 7.53 -16.45
CA CYS A 370 -38.10 7.78 -15.99
C CYS A 370 -37.97 7.51 -14.48
N ALA A 371 -37.32 6.40 -14.13
CA ALA A 371 -36.76 6.18 -12.80
C ALA A 371 -35.28 6.60 -12.83
N PRO A 372 -34.76 7.28 -11.79
CA PRO A 372 -33.32 7.47 -11.66
C PRO A 372 -32.70 6.08 -11.49
N VAL A 373 -31.65 5.81 -12.27
CA VAL A 373 -30.84 4.60 -12.12
C VAL A 373 -30.23 4.65 -10.72
N THR A 374 -30.85 3.96 -9.75
CA THR A 374 -30.21 3.67 -8.48
C THR A 374 -29.12 2.65 -8.78
N SER A 375 -27.93 3.11 -9.15
CA SER A 375 -26.74 2.25 -9.13
C SER A 375 -26.62 1.74 -7.70
N SER A 376 -26.67 0.43 -7.48
CA SER A 376 -26.37 -0.11 -6.14
C SER A 376 -24.96 0.37 -5.78
N LYS A 377 -24.86 1.17 -4.71
CA LYS A 377 -23.57 1.70 -4.27
C LYS A 377 -22.76 0.51 -3.75
N LEU A 378 -21.61 0.27 -4.35
CA LEU A 378 -20.65 -0.72 -3.86
C LEU A 378 -20.28 -0.38 -2.40
N PRO A 379 -20.16 -1.38 -1.50
CA PRO A 379 -19.71 -1.14 -0.14
C PRO A 379 -18.32 -0.49 -0.12
N TYR A 380 -18.07 0.47 0.78
CA TYR A 380 -16.78 1.16 0.86
C TYR A 380 -15.59 0.25 1.22
N SER A 381 -15.85 -0.94 1.76
CA SER A 381 -14.84 -1.97 2.02
C SER A 381 -14.65 -2.95 0.86
N SER A 382 -15.42 -2.83 -0.23
CA SER A 382 -15.28 -3.71 -1.38
C SER A 382 -13.99 -3.41 -2.15
N LYS A 383 -13.56 -4.39 -2.94
CA LYS A 383 -12.60 -4.17 -4.02
C LYS A 383 -13.09 -3.04 -4.96
N PRO A 384 -12.16 -2.33 -5.62
CA PRO A 384 -12.53 -1.35 -6.62
C PRO A 384 -13.28 -2.01 -7.80
N PRO A 385 -14.23 -1.29 -8.42
CA PRO A 385 -14.84 -1.74 -9.68
C PRO A 385 -13.82 -1.69 -10.83
N LEU A 386 -14.06 -2.49 -11.88
CA LEU A 386 -13.12 -2.59 -13.02
C LEU A 386 -12.77 -1.24 -13.67
N TRP A 387 -13.74 -0.34 -13.82
CA TRP A 387 -13.51 0.99 -14.41
C TRP A 387 -12.56 1.86 -13.59
N ALA A 388 -12.40 1.60 -12.28
CA ALA A 388 -11.48 2.34 -11.43
C ALA A 388 -10.02 2.16 -11.84
N SER A 389 -9.68 1.09 -12.56
CA SER A 389 -8.34 0.86 -13.09
C SER A 389 -7.90 1.87 -14.15
N GLU A 390 -8.84 2.63 -14.72
CA GLU A 390 -8.58 3.69 -15.70
C GLU A 390 -8.41 5.08 -15.04
N LEU A 391 -8.66 5.19 -13.73
CA LEU A 391 -8.50 6.45 -13.01
C LEU A 391 -7.01 6.81 -12.93
N CYS A 392 -6.70 8.02 -13.37
CA CYS A 392 -5.37 8.59 -13.26
C CYS A 392 -5.45 9.84 -12.41
N VAL A 393 -4.65 9.90 -11.34
CA VAL A 393 -4.52 11.09 -10.51
C VAL A 393 -3.26 11.83 -10.98
N THR A 394 -3.42 13.10 -11.32
CA THR A 394 -2.35 13.95 -11.86
C THR A 394 -2.15 15.19 -11.00
#